data_AF-A0A7Y4NBS2-F1
#
_entry.id   AF-A0A7Y4NBS2-F1
#
_cell.length_a   1.000
_cell.length_b   1.000
_cell.length_c   1.000
_cell.angle_alpha   90.00
_cell.angle_beta   90.00
_cell.angle_gamma   90.00
#
_symmetry.space_group_name_H-M   'P 1'
#
loop_
_entity.id
_entity.type
_entity.pdbx_description
1 polymer ?
#
loop_
_entity_poly.entity_id
_entity_poly.type
_entity_poly.pdbx_seq_one_letter_code
_entity_poly.pdbx_strand_id
1 'polypeptide(L)'
;MAFIQCTDLARVERELSRLLVEAGRRLTTPGPRTPERYDRMQYGLGEEVRRWGLAGFHGAPGWTVLRTAPFELLMQGTPPLLARLASRLGVPAFQYNIYDTSSEFLMEVDAGGRVELSGYVGQDFTRYWNGEPPMDRVDTRFRIIDPSEVAAWAESSMPEARVTGWLATSSGKPPETDFDRLLESQRADLVRWLGQLGTRIDPGSQEWTVHPAHIVRRLAHAGSASLPTEECVEPAIKTVFGGANARHCDNLFLVETLVPHAPMPVDGFVLYAEAGNP
;
A
#
# COMPACT_ATOMS: atom_id res chain seq x y z
N MET A 1 -2.78 -2.63 -0.18
CA MET A 1 -2.77 -3.14 1.23
C MET A 1 -2.97 -2.01 2.20
N ALA A 2 -3.55 -2.26 3.38
CA ALA A 2 -3.66 -1.24 4.40
C ALA A 2 -2.81 -1.55 5.65
N PHE A 3 -2.34 -0.48 6.29
CA PHE A 3 -1.60 -0.53 7.55
C PHE A 3 -2.23 0.46 8.53
N ILE A 4 -2.44 0.00 9.75
CA ILE A 4 -3.13 0.74 10.81
C ILE A 4 -2.14 0.87 11.97
N GLN A 5 -1.93 2.08 12.49
CA GLN A 5 -0.99 2.31 13.60
C GLN A 5 -1.61 1.89 14.95
N CYS A 6 -1.96 0.61 15.07
CA CYS A 6 -2.52 -0.02 16.25
C CYS A 6 -1.97 -1.44 16.38
N THR A 7 -1.51 -1.82 17.57
CA THR A 7 -1.02 -3.18 17.85
C THR A 7 -2.08 -4.09 18.48
N ASP A 8 -3.18 -3.52 18.97
CA ASP A 8 -4.27 -4.28 19.57
C ASP A 8 -5.16 -4.87 18.46
N LEU A 9 -4.80 -6.07 17.98
CA LEU A 9 -5.54 -6.79 16.95
C LEU A 9 -7.00 -7.02 17.31
N ALA A 10 -7.28 -7.33 18.58
CA ALA A 10 -8.65 -7.56 19.05
C ALA A 10 -9.49 -6.27 18.99
N ARG A 11 -8.87 -5.10 19.22
CA ARG A 11 -9.51 -3.80 19.01
C ARG A 11 -9.73 -3.49 17.54
N VAL A 12 -8.74 -3.74 16.67
CA VAL A 12 -8.90 -3.56 15.22
C VAL A 12 -10.04 -4.45 14.69
N GLU A 13 -10.03 -5.73 15.04
CA GLU A 13 -11.07 -6.70 14.66
C GLU A 13 -12.46 -6.21 15.09
N ARG A 14 -12.62 -5.85 16.37
CA ARG A 14 -13.91 -5.41 16.92
C ARG A 14 -14.45 -4.16 16.23
N GLU A 15 -13.63 -3.13 16.02
CA GLU A 15 -14.11 -1.90 15.37
C GLU A 15 -14.41 -2.14 13.88
N LEU A 16 -13.62 -2.99 13.22
CA LEU A 16 -13.90 -3.41 11.85
C LEU A 16 -15.20 -4.21 11.76
N SER A 17 -15.42 -5.19 12.63
CA SER A 17 -16.68 -5.94 12.73
C SER A 17 -17.89 -5.02 12.86
N ARG A 18 -17.81 -4.00 13.73
CA ARG A 18 -18.89 -3.01 13.90
C ARG A 18 -19.13 -2.20 12.63
N LEU A 19 -18.08 -1.76 11.95
CA LEU A 19 -18.22 -1.00 10.69
C LEU A 19 -18.86 -1.84 9.59
N LEU A 20 -18.53 -3.13 9.50
CA LEU A 20 -19.14 -4.05 8.54
C LEU A 20 -20.65 -4.19 8.81
N VAL A 21 -21.05 -4.37 10.07
CA VAL A 21 -22.46 -4.46 10.47
C VAL A 21 -23.21 -3.15 10.19
N GLU A 22 -22.61 -2.00 10.48
CA GLU A 22 -23.19 -0.69 10.16
C GLU A 22 -23.32 -0.43 8.66
N ALA A 23 -22.47 -1.06 7.85
CA ALA A 23 -22.59 -1.06 6.40
C ALA A 23 -23.69 -2.02 5.89
N GLY A 24 -24.57 -2.52 6.78
CA GLY A 24 -25.66 -3.44 6.44
C GLY A 24 -25.20 -4.85 6.13
N ARG A 25 -23.96 -5.22 6.49
CA ARG A 25 -23.42 -6.55 6.24
C ARG A 25 -23.64 -7.47 7.44
N ARG A 26 -23.86 -8.75 7.17
CA ARG A 26 -23.95 -9.80 8.19
C ARG A 26 -22.61 -10.52 8.29
N LEU A 27 -22.04 -10.59 9.49
CA LEU A 27 -20.84 -11.39 9.73
C LEU A 27 -21.15 -12.89 9.60
N THR A 28 -20.27 -13.62 8.94
CA THR A 28 -20.45 -15.04 8.60
C THR A 28 -19.15 -15.83 8.74
N THR A 29 -19.27 -17.15 8.74
CA THR A 29 -18.15 -18.09 8.67
C THR A 29 -18.36 -19.00 7.46
N PRO A 30 -17.99 -18.54 6.25
CA PRO A 30 -18.25 -19.31 5.04
C PRO A 30 -17.39 -20.58 4.98
N GLY A 31 -17.91 -21.60 4.31
CA GLY A 31 -17.12 -22.79 3.96
C GLY A 31 -16.15 -22.51 2.80
N PRO A 32 -15.09 -23.33 2.62
CA PRO A 32 -14.13 -23.17 1.53
C PRO A 32 -14.79 -23.08 0.15
N ARG A 33 -14.17 -22.32 -0.76
CA ARG A 33 -14.62 -22.21 -2.16
C ARG A 33 -13.45 -22.20 -3.13
N THR A 34 -13.75 -22.48 -4.40
CA THR A 34 -12.79 -22.31 -5.49
C THR A 34 -12.84 -20.86 -6.02
N PRO A 35 -11.69 -20.20 -6.25
CA PRO A 35 -11.65 -18.92 -6.93
C PRO A 35 -12.20 -18.98 -8.36
N GLU A 36 -12.88 -17.93 -8.81
CA GLU A 36 -13.29 -17.79 -10.21
C GLU A 36 -12.14 -17.23 -11.07
N ARG A 37 -12.20 -17.42 -12.40
CA ARG A 37 -11.19 -16.88 -13.33
C ARG A 37 -11.07 -15.35 -13.24
N TYR A 38 -12.20 -14.66 -13.04
CA TYR A 38 -12.29 -13.23 -12.82
C TYR A 38 -13.04 -13.01 -11.50
N ASP A 39 -12.35 -13.30 -10.40
CA ASP A 39 -12.98 -13.30 -9.09
C ASP A 39 -13.27 -11.87 -8.62
N ARG A 40 -14.54 -11.54 -8.43
CA ARG A 40 -14.94 -10.23 -7.93
C ARG A 40 -14.42 -9.97 -6.52
N MET A 41 -14.13 -11.00 -5.73
CA MET A 41 -13.45 -10.82 -4.44
C MET A 41 -12.00 -10.36 -4.59
N GLN A 42 -11.43 -10.32 -5.79
CA GLN A 42 -10.14 -9.68 -6.06
C GLN A 42 -10.37 -8.29 -6.65
N TYR A 43 -11.07 -8.21 -7.79
CA TYR A 43 -11.09 -7.02 -8.64
C TYR A 43 -12.41 -6.24 -8.66
N GLY A 44 -13.46 -6.73 -7.98
CA GLY A 44 -14.76 -6.07 -7.95
C GLY A 44 -14.81 -4.89 -6.98
N LEU A 45 -15.81 -4.01 -7.15
CA LEU A 45 -16.14 -3.01 -6.14
C LEU A 45 -16.90 -3.66 -4.97
N GLY A 46 -16.83 -3.05 -3.79
CA GLY A 46 -17.47 -3.56 -2.57
C GLY A 46 -18.97 -3.80 -2.75
N GLU A 47 -19.69 -2.90 -3.40
CA GLU A 47 -21.12 -3.08 -3.67
C GLU A 47 -21.42 -4.18 -4.70
N GLU A 48 -20.49 -4.47 -5.61
CA GLU A 48 -20.62 -5.54 -6.60
C GLU A 48 -20.33 -6.93 -6.01
N VAL A 49 -19.68 -6.96 -4.85
CA VAL A 49 -19.23 -8.16 -4.16
C VAL A 49 -20.21 -8.47 -3.04
N ARG A 50 -20.95 -9.58 -3.20
CA ARG A 50 -21.90 -10.07 -2.20
C ARG A 50 -21.23 -10.36 -0.86
N ARG A 51 -19.98 -10.84 -0.86
CA ARG A 51 -19.24 -11.22 0.34
C ARG A 51 -17.88 -10.56 0.41
N TRP A 52 -17.65 -9.77 1.44
CA TRP A 52 -16.35 -9.19 1.75
C TRP A 52 -15.55 -10.15 2.63
N GLY A 53 -14.27 -10.33 2.32
CA GLY A 53 -13.29 -10.98 3.18
C GLY A 53 -12.29 -9.94 3.68
N LEU A 54 -11.95 -10.00 4.96
CA LEU A 54 -10.96 -9.12 5.58
C LEU A 54 -10.07 -9.95 6.51
N ALA A 55 -8.76 -9.73 6.48
CA ALA A 55 -7.81 -10.37 7.38
C ALA A 55 -6.90 -9.30 8.00
N GLY A 56 -6.71 -9.39 9.31
CA GLY A 56 -5.79 -8.53 10.05
C GLY A 56 -4.75 -9.33 10.82
N PHE A 57 -3.49 -8.90 10.76
CA PHE A 57 -2.36 -9.53 11.45
C PHE A 57 -1.30 -8.49 11.80
N HIS A 58 -0.38 -8.83 12.71
CA HIS A 58 0.68 -7.90 13.13
C HIS A 58 1.60 -7.53 11.96
N GLY A 59 1.93 -6.24 11.83
CA GLY A 59 2.99 -5.74 10.97
C GLY A 59 4.28 -5.52 11.75
N ALA A 60 5.03 -4.49 11.34
CA ALA A 60 6.11 -3.92 12.14
C ALA A 60 5.59 -3.41 13.50
N PRO A 61 6.46 -3.21 14.51
CA PRO A 61 6.05 -2.67 15.81
C PRO A 61 5.23 -1.38 15.66
N GLY A 62 4.08 -1.33 16.34
CA GLY A 62 3.14 -0.22 16.22
C GLY A 62 2.07 -0.41 15.13
N TRP A 63 2.19 -1.40 14.26
CA TRP A 63 1.35 -1.54 13.06
C TRP A 63 0.59 -2.87 13.01
N THR A 64 -0.65 -2.79 12.51
CA THR A 64 -1.46 -3.93 12.05
C THR A 64 -1.58 -3.84 10.53
N VAL A 65 -1.35 -4.94 9.84
CA VAL A 65 -1.63 -5.08 8.40
C VAL A 65 -3.08 -5.52 8.24
N LEU A 66 -3.81 -4.86 7.34
CA LEU A 66 -5.16 -5.25 6.94
C LEU A 66 -5.18 -5.55 5.43
N ARG A 67 -5.70 -6.74 5.10
CA ARG A 67 -5.87 -7.23 3.73
C ARG A 67 -7.36 -7.44 3.49
N THR A 68 -7.86 -7.03 2.33
CA THR A 68 -9.29 -7.13 2.00
C THR A 68 -9.50 -7.75 0.64
N ALA A 69 -10.65 -8.41 0.52
CA ALA A 69 -11.19 -9.01 -0.68
C ALA A 69 -12.65 -8.51 -0.81
N PRO A 70 -12.95 -7.51 -1.67
CA PRO A 70 -12.08 -6.95 -2.72
C PRO A 70 -10.91 -6.09 -2.24
N PHE A 71 -9.90 -5.94 -3.10
CA PHE A 71 -8.61 -5.28 -2.78
C PHE A 71 -8.77 -3.82 -2.31
N GLU A 72 -9.72 -3.13 -2.91
CA GLU A 72 -9.93 -1.70 -2.70
C GLU A 72 -11.06 -1.41 -1.71
N LEU A 73 -11.57 -2.42 -1.00
CA LEU A 73 -12.73 -2.27 -0.12
C LEU A 73 -12.58 -1.12 0.87
N LEU A 74 -11.39 -0.93 1.45
CA LEU A 74 -11.17 0.10 2.48
C LEU A 74 -11.15 1.52 1.91
N MET A 75 -10.96 1.68 0.61
CA MET A 75 -10.94 2.98 -0.09
C MET A 75 -12.35 3.43 -0.51
N GLN A 76 -13.38 2.62 -0.26
CA GLN A 76 -14.72 2.85 -0.75
C GLN A 76 -15.65 3.41 0.33
N GLY A 77 -16.70 4.10 -0.14
CA GLY A 77 -17.70 4.77 0.70
C GLY A 77 -17.36 6.24 0.96
N THR A 78 -18.35 6.98 1.49
CA THR A 78 -18.20 8.40 1.83
C THR A 78 -18.66 8.63 3.28
N PRO A 79 -17.73 8.82 4.25
CA PRO A 79 -16.27 8.73 4.11
C PRO A 79 -15.78 7.29 3.86
N PRO A 80 -14.56 7.10 3.29
CA PRO A 80 -13.98 5.77 3.05
C PRO A 80 -13.96 4.89 4.30
N LEU A 81 -14.09 3.58 4.12
CA LEU A 81 -14.09 2.62 5.23
C LEU A 81 -12.81 2.69 6.08
N LEU A 82 -11.63 2.89 5.46
CA LEU A 82 -10.38 3.10 6.20
C LEU A 82 -10.45 4.35 7.09
N ALA A 83 -11.06 5.43 6.59
CA ALA A 83 -11.18 6.68 7.33
C ALA A 83 -12.06 6.49 8.57
N ARG A 84 -13.20 5.81 8.41
CA ARG A 84 -14.08 5.45 9.52
C ARG A 84 -13.39 4.57 10.56
N LEU A 85 -12.57 3.61 10.12
CA LEU A 85 -11.81 2.73 11.02
C LEU A 85 -10.75 3.51 11.80
N ALA A 86 -9.95 4.32 11.10
CA ALA A 86 -8.93 5.18 11.71
C ALA A 86 -9.52 6.11 12.77
N SER A 87 -10.65 6.78 12.47
CA SER A 87 -11.35 7.65 13.43
C SER A 87 -11.82 6.91 14.69
N ARG A 88 -12.34 5.68 14.56
CA ARG A 88 -12.80 4.88 15.72
C ARG A 88 -11.66 4.40 16.59
N LEU A 89 -10.56 4.05 15.95
CA LEU A 89 -9.35 3.63 16.64
C LEU A 89 -8.61 4.83 17.25
N GLY A 90 -8.83 6.04 16.72
CA GLY A 90 -8.12 7.25 17.13
C GLY A 90 -6.63 7.17 16.76
N VAL A 91 -6.31 6.53 15.64
CA VAL A 91 -4.94 6.31 15.15
C VAL A 91 -4.88 6.54 13.64
N PRO A 92 -3.73 6.93 13.08
CA PRO A 92 -3.58 7.03 11.63
C PRO A 92 -3.51 5.65 10.96
N ALA A 93 -3.84 5.63 9.69
CA ALA A 93 -3.76 4.46 8.83
C ALA A 93 -3.48 4.88 7.39
N PHE A 94 -2.96 3.97 6.57
CA PHE A 94 -2.86 4.20 5.13
C PHE A 94 -3.16 2.93 4.34
N GLN A 95 -3.54 3.12 3.08
CA GLN A 95 -3.58 2.08 2.07
C GLN A 95 -2.68 2.48 0.90
N TYR A 96 -1.74 1.59 0.58
CA TYR A 96 -0.90 1.69 -0.62
C TYR A 96 -1.30 0.58 -1.59
N ASN A 97 -1.58 0.94 -2.84
CA ASN A 97 -1.89 0.00 -3.91
C ASN A 97 -0.97 0.25 -5.09
N ILE A 98 -0.58 -0.84 -5.74
CA ILE A 98 0.03 -0.84 -7.05
C ILE A 98 -0.96 -1.44 -8.04
N TYR A 99 -0.97 -0.91 -9.25
CA TYR A 99 -1.75 -1.35 -10.39
C TYR A 99 -0.79 -1.64 -11.53
N ASP A 100 -1.19 -2.51 -12.47
CA ASP A 100 -0.36 -2.95 -13.58
C ASP A 100 0.45 -1.79 -14.20
N THR A 101 1.75 -2.03 -14.47
CA THR A 101 2.76 -1.11 -15.02
C THR A 101 3.45 -0.21 -13.97
N SER A 102 3.08 1.07 -13.90
CA SER A 102 3.72 2.07 -13.03
C SER A 102 2.75 2.84 -12.14
N SER A 103 1.47 2.49 -12.19
CA SER A 103 0.44 3.17 -11.43
C SER A 103 0.47 2.74 -9.97
N GLU A 104 0.58 3.72 -9.09
CA GLU A 104 0.50 3.52 -7.65
C GLU A 104 -0.40 4.57 -7.04
N PHE A 105 -1.05 4.19 -5.94
CA PHE A 105 -1.95 5.07 -5.22
C PHE A 105 -1.76 4.90 -3.72
N LEU A 106 -1.64 6.03 -3.03
CA LEU A 106 -1.55 6.10 -1.58
C LEU A 106 -2.70 6.94 -1.03
N MET A 107 -3.50 6.30 -0.17
CA MET A 107 -4.50 6.95 0.66
C MET A 107 -4.02 6.94 2.11
N GLU A 108 -3.79 8.10 2.69
CA GLU A 108 -3.52 8.26 4.12
C GLU A 108 -4.75 8.77 4.83
N VAL A 109 -4.91 8.36 6.09
CA VAL A 109 -5.94 8.88 6.99
C VAL A 109 -5.31 9.17 8.34
N ASP A 110 -5.59 10.35 8.90
CA ASP A 110 -5.26 10.64 10.29
C ASP A 110 -6.28 10.07 11.29
N ALA A 111 -5.96 10.19 12.58
CA ALA A 111 -6.80 9.77 13.69
C ALA A 111 -8.18 10.48 13.74
N GLY A 112 -8.34 11.62 13.06
CA GLY A 112 -9.58 12.36 12.95
C GLY A 112 -10.45 11.92 11.77
N GLY A 113 -9.91 11.08 10.86
CA GLY A 113 -10.60 10.66 9.63
C GLY A 113 -10.35 11.58 8.44
N ARG A 114 -9.45 12.56 8.54
CA ARG A 114 -9.05 13.37 7.38
C ARG A 114 -8.23 12.50 6.43
N VAL A 115 -8.63 12.53 5.16
CA VAL A 115 -8.01 11.75 4.08
C VAL A 115 -7.04 12.63 3.29
N GLU A 116 -5.86 12.10 3.00
CA GLU A 116 -4.90 12.67 2.05
C GLU A 116 -4.58 11.64 0.97
N LEU A 117 -4.50 12.09 -0.28
CA LEU A 117 -4.28 11.26 -1.46
C LEU A 117 -2.99 11.67 -2.19
N SER A 118 -2.31 10.70 -2.78
CA SER A 118 -1.23 10.87 -3.76
C SER A 118 -1.15 9.67 -4.70
N GLY A 119 -0.62 9.87 -5.90
CA GLY A 119 -0.58 8.84 -6.93
C GLY A 119 -1.81 8.81 -7.85
N TYR A 120 -1.87 7.81 -8.73
CA TYR A 120 -2.88 7.64 -9.76
C TYR A 120 -3.15 6.15 -10.08
N VAL A 121 -4.29 5.85 -10.72
CA VAL A 121 -4.76 4.48 -10.96
C VAL A 121 -4.89 4.18 -12.45
N GLY A 122 -3.95 3.42 -13.00
CA GLY A 122 -3.97 3.03 -14.41
C GLY A 122 -4.14 4.23 -15.34
N GLN A 123 -5.07 4.09 -16.29
CA GLN A 123 -5.48 5.19 -17.17
C GLN A 123 -6.56 6.10 -16.57
N ASP A 124 -7.13 5.75 -15.41
CA ASP A 124 -8.11 6.57 -14.68
C ASP A 124 -7.41 7.35 -13.57
N PHE A 125 -6.71 8.40 -13.98
CA PHE A 125 -6.02 9.35 -13.13
C PHE A 125 -6.92 9.99 -12.06
N THR A 126 -8.24 9.98 -12.26
CA THR A 126 -9.22 10.65 -11.38
C THR A 126 -10.00 9.70 -10.47
N ARG A 127 -9.83 8.38 -10.57
CA ARG A 127 -10.73 7.37 -9.94
C ARG A 127 -11.11 7.62 -8.48
N TYR A 128 -10.16 8.05 -7.66
CA TYR A 128 -10.35 8.32 -6.22
C TYR A 128 -10.30 9.80 -5.86
N TRP A 129 -10.14 10.65 -6.87
CA TRP A 129 -10.05 12.08 -6.71
C TRP A 129 -11.44 12.69 -6.90
N ASN A 130 -11.79 13.66 -6.07
CA ASN A 130 -13.01 14.45 -6.24
C ASN A 130 -12.78 15.54 -7.31
N GLY A 131 -12.27 15.15 -8.49
CA GLY A 131 -11.83 16.03 -9.57
C GLY A 131 -10.45 15.66 -10.10
N GLU A 132 -9.80 16.58 -10.82
CA GLU A 132 -8.42 16.39 -11.27
C GLU A 132 -7.45 16.45 -10.08
N PRO A 133 -6.55 15.45 -9.92
CA PRO A 133 -5.43 15.52 -9.01
C PRO A 133 -4.61 16.79 -9.21
N PRO A 134 -4.22 17.47 -8.12
CA PRO A 134 -3.20 18.51 -8.21
C PRO A 134 -1.89 17.92 -8.75
N MET A 135 -1.18 18.66 -9.61
CA MET A 135 0.07 18.18 -10.21
C MET A 135 1.15 17.80 -9.18
N ASP A 136 1.16 18.43 -8.01
CA ASP A 136 2.08 18.09 -6.91
C ASP A 136 1.70 16.81 -6.14
N ARG A 137 0.64 16.12 -6.60
CA ARG A 137 0.12 14.88 -6.01
C ARG A 137 0.23 13.67 -6.94
N VAL A 138 0.81 13.84 -8.13
CA VAL A 138 1.01 12.76 -9.09
C VAL A 138 1.99 11.72 -8.55
N ASP A 139 3.06 12.16 -7.88
CA ASP A 139 4.00 11.27 -7.20
C ASP A 139 3.46 10.83 -5.83
N THR A 140 3.59 9.54 -5.52
CA THR A 140 3.20 8.98 -4.23
C THR A 140 4.09 9.54 -3.12
N ARG A 141 3.47 10.07 -2.07
CA ARG A 141 4.18 10.70 -0.96
C ARG A 141 3.38 10.61 0.34
N PHE A 142 4.04 10.20 1.42
CA PHE A 142 3.48 10.34 2.76
C PHE A 142 3.41 11.83 3.16
N ARG A 143 2.25 12.26 3.63
CA ARG A 143 1.93 13.65 3.99
C ARG A 143 1.27 13.76 5.37
N ILE A 144 0.62 12.70 5.84
CA ILE A 144 0.08 12.61 7.21
C ILE A 144 1.02 11.79 8.08
N ILE A 145 1.43 10.62 7.58
CA ILE A 145 2.17 9.64 8.36
C ILE A 145 3.65 9.99 8.30
N ASP A 146 4.28 10.08 9.46
CA ASP A 146 5.74 10.11 9.55
C ASP A 146 6.27 8.67 9.69
N PRO A 147 6.93 8.12 8.65
CA PRO A 147 7.44 6.77 8.71
C PRO A 147 8.83 6.67 9.35
N SER A 148 9.38 7.75 9.91
CA SER A 148 10.77 7.80 10.41
C SER A 148 11.05 6.75 11.48
N GLU A 149 10.14 6.58 12.44
CA GLU A 149 10.31 5.61 13.53
C GLU A 149 10.31 4.16 13.01
N VAL A 150 9.35 3.79 12.15
CA VAL A 150 9.29 2.43 11.59
C VAL A 150 10.45 2.16 10.62
N ALA A 151 10.91 3.18 9.90
CA ALA A 151 12.10 3.08 9.06
C ALA A 151 13.38 2.86 9.89
N ALA A 152 13.55 3.57 11.01
CA ALA A 152 14.68 3.37 11.92
C ALA A 152 14.65 1.98 12.58
N TRP A 153 13.48 1.52 12.99
CA TRP A 153 13.30 0.14 13.45
C TRP A 153 13.71 -0.87 12.38
N ALA A 154 13.25 -0.69 11.14
CA ALA A 154 13.56 -1.62 10.05
C ALA A 154 15.06 -1.72 9.79
N GLU A 155 15.80 -0.61 9.78
CA GLU A 155 17.27 -0.62 9.61
C GLU A 155 18.01 -1.38 10.70
N SER A 156 17.57 -1.21 11.95
CA SER A 156 18.20 -1.89 13.08
C SER A 156 17.82 -3.37 13.16
N SER A 157 16.59 -3.72 12.82
CA SER A 157 16.05 -5.07 13.00
C SER A 157 16.23 -5.98 11.80
N MET A 158 16.41 -5.39 10.61
CA MET A 158 16.56 -6.10 9.34
C MET A 158 17.76 -5.56 8.54
N PRO A 159 18.98 -5.54 9.11
CA PRO A 159 20.14 -4.87 8.50
C PRO A 159 20.52 -5.43 7.11
N GLU A 160 20.10 -6.65 6.80
CA GLU A 160 20.32 -7.31 5.50
C GLU A 160 19.19 -7.12 4.50
N ALA A 161 18.11 -6.41 4.85
CA ALA A 161 17.01 -6.16 3.92
C ALA A 161 17.47 -5.25 2.78
N ARG A 162 17.16 -5.65 1.55
CA ARG A 162 17.55 -4.94 0.34
C ARG A 162 16.35 -4.83 -0.59
N VAL A 163 16.25 -3.69 -1.25
CA VAL A 163 15.40 -3.51 -2.44
C VAL A 163 16.27 -3.01 -3.57
N THR A 164 15.91 -3.42 -4.77
CA THR A 164 16.67 -3.15 -5.97
C THR A 164 15.85 -2.30 -6.91
N GLY A 165 16.50 -1.37 -7.59
CA GLY A 165 15.90 -0.62 -8.66
C GLY A 165 16.86 -0.43 -9.82
N TRP A 166 16.36 0.13 -10.90
CA TRP A 166 17.10 0.36 -12.13
C TRP A 166 17.08 1.85 -12.47
N LEU A 167 18.22 2.37 -12.91
CA LEU A 167 18.29 3.67 -13.56
C LEU A 167 17.77 3.54 -14.98
N ALA A 168 16.90 4.47 -15.39
CA ALA A 168 16.61 4.62 -16.81
C ALA A 168 17.91 4.87 -17.61
N THR A 169 18.05 4.16 -18.74
CA THR A 169 19.11 4.42 -19.73
C THR A 169 19.07 5.88 -20.13
N SER A 170 20.16 6.63 -19.89
CA SER A 170 20.32 7.92 -20.56
C SER A 170 20.55 7.68 -22.05
N SER A 171 19.86 8.42 -22.90
CA SER A 171 20.04 8.34 -24.35
C SER A 171 21.41 8.88 -24.80
N GLY A 172 22.11 9.60 -23.90
CA GLY A 172 23.36 10.32 -24.21
C GLY A 172 23.15 11.52 -25.16
N LYS A 173 21.91 11.76 -25.61
CA LYS A 173 21.52 12.89 -26.43
C LYS A 173 21.02 14.03 -25.54
N PRO A 174 21.18 15.29 -25.95
CA PRO A 174 20.53 16.41 -25.28
C PRO A 174 19.00 16.18 -25.21
N PRO A 175 18.33 16.52 -24.10
CA PRO A 175 16.88 16.39 -23.99
C PRO A 175 16.19 17.33 -24.98
N GLU A 176 15.33 16.77 -25.84
CA GLU A 176 14.68 17.51 -26.93
C GLU A 176 13.31 18.06 -26.51
N THR A 177 12.63 17.36 -25.60
CA THR A 177 11.31 17.72 -25.08
C THR A 177 11.35 18.10 -23.59
N ASP A 178 10.31 18.78 -23.11
CA ASP A 178 10.17 19.04 -21.66
C ASP A 178 10.01 17.74 -20.86
N PHE A 179 9.45 16.70 -21.47
CA PHE A 179 9.38 15.36 -20.88
C PHE A 179 10.77 14.73 -20.74
N ASP A 180 11.64 14.85 -21.74
CA ASP A 180 13.04 14.37 -21.64
C ASP A 180 13.80 15.11 -20.54
N ARG A 181 13.59 16.42 -20.42
CA ARG A 181 14.20 17.23 -19.35
C ARG A 181 13.71 16.78 -17.97
N LEU A 182 12.42 16.47 -17.84
CA LEU A 182 11.85 15.93 -16.60
C LEU A 182 12.50 14.59 -16.23
N LEU A 183 12.60 13.65 -17.18
CA LEU A 183 13.22 12.34 -16.95
C LEU A 183 14.69 12.44 -16.56
N GLU A 184 15.49 13.27 -17.24
CA GLU A 184 16.89 13.46 -16.87
C GLU A 184 17.04 14.17 -15.51
N SER A 185 16.15 15.11 -15.17
CA SER A 185 16.13 15.75 -13.84
C SER A 185 15.81 14.73 -12.73
N GLN A 186 14.79 13.90 -12.95
CA GLN A 186 14.40 12.79 -12.07
C GLN A 186 15.54 11.80 -11.85
N ARG A 187 16.18 11.37 -12.95
CA ARG A 187 17.36 10.51 -12.92
C ARG A 187 18.52 11.15 -12.14
N ALA A 188 18.81 12.42 -12.38
CA ALA A 188 19.89 13.13 -11.68
C ALA A 188 19.62 13.27 -10.18
N ASP A 189 18.37 13.50 -9.78
CA ASP A 189 17.98 13.51 -8.37
C ASP A 189 18.16 12.14 -7.71
N LEU A 190 17.72 11.06 -8.36
CA LEU A 190 17.91 9.70 -7.89
C LEU A 190 19.40 9.36 -7.70
N VAL A 191 20.24 9.65 -8.70
CA VAL A 191 21.70 9.43 -8.61
C VAL A 191 22.32 10.23 -7.46
N ARG A 192 21.92 11.49 -7.28
CA ARG A 192 22.41 12.32 -6.18
C ARG A 192 22.04 11.73 -4.83
N TRP A 193 20.79 11.31 -4.67
CA TRP A 193 20.29 10.70 -3.43
C TRP A 193 20.99 9.36 -3.12
N LEU A 194 21.16 8.49 -4.12
CA LEU A 194 21.92 7.24 -3.96
C LEU A 194 23.37 7.50 -3.53
N GLY A 195 24.00 8.54 -4.09
CA GLY A 195 25.33 8.98 -3.69
C GLY A 195 25.41 9.45 -2.23
N GLN A 196 24.38 10.13 -1.72
CA GLN A 196 24.30 10.54 -0.31
C GLN A 196 24.16 9.34 0.64
N LEU A 197 23.52 8.26 0.19
CA LEU A 197 23.46 6.99 0.94
C LEU A 197 24.75 6.18 0.86
N GLY A 198 25.76 6.64 0.12
CA GLY A 198 26.98 5.89 -0.15
C GLY A 198 26.77 4.69 -1.08
N THR A 199 25.61 4.59 -1.73
CA THR A 199 25.32 3.54 -2.71
C THR A 199 26.05 3.85 -4.01
N ARG A 200 26.88 2.91 -4.45
CA ARG A 200 27.58 3.01 -5.74
C ARG A 200 26.82 2.23 -6.78
N ILE A 201 26.66 2.84 -7.94
CA ILE A 201 26.11 2.19 -9.13
C ILE A 201 27.31 1.78 -9.96
N ASP A 202 27.47 0.48 -10.19
CA ASP A 202 28.64 -0.03 -10.89
C ASP A 202 28.75 0.58 -12.29
N PRO A 203 29.95 1.00 -12.75
CA PRO A 203 30.16 1.53 -14.10
C PRO A 203 29.88 0.44 -15.15
N GLY A 204 28.62 0.32 -15.58
CA GLY A 204 28.16 -0.74 -16.49
C GLY A 204 26.87 -1.42 -16.04
N SER A 205 26.49 -1.26 -14.77
CA SER A 205 25.18 -1.63 -14.27
C SER A 205 24.27 -0.41 -14.22
N GLN A 206 22.99 -0.61 -14.48
CA GLN A 206 21.93 0.35 -14.15
C GLN A 206 21.23 0.01 -12.85
N GLU A 207 21.56 -1.15 -12.29
CA GLU A 207 21.00 -1.65 -11.05
C GLU A 207 21.63 -0.95 -9.85
N TRP A 208 20.80 -0.63 -8.88
CA TRP A 208 21.22 -0.12 -7.58
C TRP A 208 20.45 -0.85 -6.48
N THR A 209 21.05 -0.93 -5.30
CA THR A 209 20.45 -1.62 -4.16
C THR A 209 20.60 -0.76 -2.91
N VAL A 210 19.51 -0.60 -2.17
CA VAL A 210 19.49 0.14 -0.90
C VAL A 210 18.68 -0.60 0.16
N HIS A 211 18.82 -0.20 1.40
CA HIS A 211 17.92 -0.66 2.46
C HIS A 211 16.51 -0.06 2.26
N PRO A 212 15.42 -0.84 2.39
CA PRO A 212 14.05 -0.37 2.13
C PRO A 212 13.59 0.79 3.00
N ALA A 213 14.13 0.94 4.21
CA ALA A 213 13.88 2.10 5.06
C ALA A 213 14.26 3.43 4.39
N HIS A 214 15.30 3.46 3.56
CA HIS A 214 15.71 4.67 2.85
C HIS A 214 14.67 5.07 1.80
N ILE A 215 14.05 4.09 1.13
CA ILE A 215 12.94 4.33 0.20
C ILE A 215 11.74 4.90 0.94
N VAL A 216 11.35 4.28 2.06
CA VAL A 216 10.23 4.76 2.87
C VAL A 216 10.46 6.19 3.39
N ARG A 217 11.67 6.55 3.83
CA ARG A 217 11.99 7.94 4.19
C ARG A 217 11.95 8.88 2.99
N ARG A 218 12.44 8.43 1.83
CA ARG A 218 12.37 9.22 0.59
C ARG A 218 10.92 9.51 0.21
N LEU A 219 10.01 8.54 0.34
CA LEU A 219 8.58 8.76 0.10
C LEU A 219 7.99 9.88 0.97
N ALA A 220 8.45 10.09 2.21
CA ALA A 220 7.98 11.19 3.05
C ALA A 220 8.58 12.56 2.66
N HIS A 221 9.81 12.59 2.17
CA HIS A 221 10.56 13.82 1.91
C HIS A 221 10.48 14.33 0.46
N ALA A 222 10.64 13.42 -0.51
CA ALA A 222 10.75 13.72 -1.94
C ALA A 222 9.67 13.03 -2.79
N GLY A 223 8.92 12.08 -2.22
CA GLY A 223 7.94 11.27 -2.95
C GLY A 223 8.59 10.15 -3.76
N SER A 224 7.78 9.49 -4.58
CA SER A 224 8.18 8.34 -5.40
C SER A 224 8.80 8.72 -6.74
N ALA A 225 8.94 10.02 -7.03
CA ALA A 225 9.51 10.50 -8.28
C ALA A 225 10.82 9.75 -8.61
N SER A 226 10.85 9.13 -9.80
CA SER A 226 11.98 8.35 -10.35
C SER A 226 12.24 6.98 -9.69
N LEU A 227 11.40 6.51 -8.77
CA LEU A 227 11.54 5.19 -8.16
C LEU A 227 10.72 4.14 -8.93
N PRO A 228 11.28 2.96 -9.25
CA PRO A 228 10.50 1.85 -9.79
C PRO A 228 9.44 1.37 -8.79
N THR A 229 8.19 1.34 -9.21
CA THR A 229 7.06 1.05 -8.32
C THR A 229 7.06 -0.41 -7.85
N GLU A 230 7.14 -1.37 -8.80
CA GLU A 230 7.02 -2.81 -8.56
C GLU A 230 8.28 -3.40 -7.90
N GLU A 231 9.47 -2.98 -8.34
CA GLU A 231 10.74 -3.56 -7.87
C GLU A 231 11.26 -2.92 -6.59
N CYS A 232 10.84 -1.68 -6.30
CA CYS A 232 11.42 -0.88 -5.24
C CYS A 232 10.39 -0.31 -4.25
N VAL A 233 9.42 0.48 -4.70
CA VAL A 233 8.50 1.18 -3.78
C VAL A 233 7.61 0.18 -3.02
N GLU A 234 6.93 -0.70 -3.74
CA GLU A 234 6.02 -1.68 -3.14
C GLU A 234 6.78 -2.67 -2.21
N PRO A 235 7.91 -3.28 -2.61
CA PRO A 235 8.70 -4.12 -1.72
C PRO A 235 9.21 -3.39 -0.48
N ALA A 236 9.57 -2.10 -0.62
CA ALA A 236 10.03 -1.31 0.52
C ALA A 236 8.91 -1.07 1.55
N ILE A 237 7.71 -0.68 1.09
CA ILE A 237 6.54 -0.51 1.96
C ILE A 237 6.17 -1.85 2.62
N LYS A 238 6.07 -2.93 1.83
CA LYS A 238 5.79 -4.30 2.31
C LYS A 238 6.77 -4.71 3.41
N THR A 239 8.06 -4.50 3.19
CA THR A 239 9.12 -4.92 4.12
C THR A 239 9.10 -4.09 5.39
N VAL A 240 9.10 -2.75 5.27
CA VAL A 240 9.22 -1.85 6.42
C VAL A 240 7.98 -1.90 7.31
N PHE A 241 6.77 -1.88 6.74
CA PHE A 241 5.55 -1.86 7.53
C PHE A 241 4.97 -3.25 7.81
N GLY A 242 5.25 -4.24 6.97
CA GLY A 242 4.83 -5.62 7.19
C GLY A 242 5.72 -6.37 8.18
N GLY A 243 6.97 -5.95 8.37
CA GLY A 243 7.91 -6.54 9.32
C GLY A 243 8.06 -8.05 9.12
N ALA A 244 7.96 -8.82 10.20
CA ALA A 244 8.07 -10.29 10.15
C ALA A 244 7.01 -10.95 9.24
N ASN A 245 5.89 -10.26 8.97
CA ASN A 245 4.80 -10.74 8.13
C ASN A 245 4.77 -10.09 6.73
N ALA A 246 5.87 -9.46 6.30
CA ALA A 246 5.97 -8.79 5.00
C ALA A 246 5.54 -9.67 3.82
N ARG A 247 5.87 -10.97 3.83
CA ARG A 247 5.48 -11.93 2.78
C ARG A 247 3.95 -12.08 2.62
N HIS A 248 3.17 -11.81 3.68
CA HIS A 248 1.71 -11.89 3.67
C HIS A 248 1.03 -10.59 3.25
N CYS A 249 1.83 -9.55 3.00
CA CYS A 249 1.34 -8.28 2.50
C CYS A 249 1.05 -8.34 0.99
N ASP A 250 1.50 -9.37 0.29
CA ASP A 250 1.30 -9.58 -1.14
C ASP A 250 -0.16 -9.90 -1.54
N ASN A 251 -0.52 -9.66 -2.80
CA ASN A 251 -1.84 -10.02 -3.36
C ASN A 251 -2.07 -11.53 -3.38
N LEU A 252 -1.03 -12.35 -3.49
CA LEU A 252 -1.13 -13.81 -3.37
C LEU A 252 -1.74 -14.25 -2.04
N PHE A 253 -1.50 -13.54 -0.94
CA PHE A 253 -2.14 -13.85 0.35
C PHE A 253 -3.66 -13.89 0.23
N LEU A 254 -4.23 -12.95 -0.51
CA LEU A 254 -5.69 -12.86 -0.71
C LEU A 254 -6.19 -14.01 -1.58
N VAL A 255 -5.47 -14.31 -2.66
CA VAL A 255 -5.77 -15.40 -3.60
C VAL A 255 -5.71 -16.77 -2.92
N GLU A 256 -4.81 -16.94 -1.94
CA GLU A 256 -4.60 -18.19 -1.24
C GLU A 256 -5.43 -18.32 0.04
N THR A 257 -5.80 -17.20 0.68
CA THR A 257 -6.46 -17.19 1.99
C THR A 257 -7.89 -16.68 1.91
N LEU A 258 -8.06 -15.39 1.60
CA LEU A 258 -9.38 -14.73 1.72
C LEU A 258 -10.36 -15.16 0.65
N VAL A 259 -9.91 -15.29 -0.60
CA VAL A 259 -10.74 -15.67 -1.74
C VAL A 259 -11.25 -17.12 -1.57
N PRO A 260 -10.41 -18.14 -1.31
CA PRO A 260 -10.86 -19.51 -1.15
C PRO A 260 -11.41 -19.85 0.25
N HIS A 261 -11.30 -18.93 1.21
CA HIS A 261 -11.54 -19.16 2.64
C HIS A 261 -10.65 -20.27 3.22
N ALA A 262 -9.38 -20.25 2.85
CA ALA A 262 -8.39 -21.15 3.43
C ALA A 262 -7.95 -20.64 4.82
N PRO A 263 -7.40 -21.53 5.68
CA PRO A 263 -6.81 -21.12 6.94
C PRO A 263 -5.71 -20.07 6.74
N MET A 264 -5.68 -19.07 7.62
CA MET A 264 -4.67 -18.03 7.57
C MET A 264 -3.32 -18.57 8.05
N PRO A 265 -2.22 -18.32 7.32
CA PRO A 265 -0.90 -18.85 7.65
C PRO A 265 -0.15 -18.05 8.75
N VAL A 266 -0.82 -17.10 9.40
CA VAL A 266 -0.27 -16.22 10.44
C VAL A 266 -1.25 -16.00 11.57
N ASP A 267 -0.74 -15.60 12.73
CA ASP A 267 -1.55 -15.19 13.87
C ASP A 267 -2.27 -13.87 13.57
N GLY A 268 -3.58 -13.87 13.76
CA GLY A 268 -4.44 -12.73 13.51
C GLY A 268 -5.91 -13.11 13.46
N PHE A 269 -6.72 -12.33 12.76
CA PHE A 269 -8.15 -12.58 12.57
C PHE A 269 -8.53 -12.60 11.09
N VAL A 270 -9.64 -13.30 10.79
CA VAL A 270 -10.32 -13.26 9.50
C VAL A 270 -11.80 -13.01 9.72
N LEU A 271 -12.35 -12.03 9.01
CA LEU A 271 -13.77 -11.67 9.01
C LEU A 271 -14.35 -11.87 7.62
N TYR A 272 -15.56 -12.41 7.56
CA TYR A 272 -16.37 -12.45 6.35
C TYR A 272 -17.70 -11.76 6.58
N ALA A 273 -18.08 -10.87 5.66
CA ALA A 273 -19.30 -10.08 5.77
C ALA A 273 -20.12 -10.16 4.48
N GLU A 274 -21.35 -10.65 4.57
CA GLU A 274 -22.25 -10.78 3.42
C GLU A 274 -23.24 -9.62 3.35
N ALA A 275 -23.59 -9.18 2.14
CA ALA A 275 -24.80 -8.37 1.94
C ALA A 275 -26.02 -9.10 2.51
N GLY A 276 -26.89 -8.37 3.22
CA GLY A 276 -28.23 -8.87 3.55
C GLY A 276 -28.94 -9.34 2.28
N ASN A 277 -29.81 -10.36 2.37
CA ASN A 277 -30.71 -10.63 1.26
C ASN A 277 -31.59 -9.38 1.05
N PRO A 278 -31.79 -8.93 -0.20
CA PRO A 278 -32.76 -7.87 -0.50
C PRO A 278 -34.17 -8.28 -0.08
#